data_AF-A0A0M3HGZ3-F1
#
_entry.id   AF-A0A0M3HGZ3-F1
#
_cell.length_a   1.000
_cell.length_b   1.000
_cell.length_c   1.000
_cell.angle_alpha   90.00
_cell.angle_beta   90.00
_cell.angle_gamma   90.00
#
_symmetry.space_group_name_H-M   'P 1'
#
loop_
_entity.id
_entity.type
_entity.pdbx_description
1 polymer ?
#
loop_
_entity_poly.entity_id
_entity_poly.type
_entity_poly.pdbx_seq_one_letter_code
_entity_poly.pdbx_strand_id
1 'polypeptide(L)'
;MDCEVVFFLVREKIVLAHRGIDYFDVLPEGWLELTHTSGLPVYLHKATRVCTFSRPYFIGPSSVRHHSVPESAIPCLHQRRVLKEVEECAKASADALQSALDTSVNTNGETAENDEDKAKLIATLQAPNTKVQVGFY
;
A
#
# COMPACT_ATOMS: atom_id res chain seq x y z
N MET A 1 -10.17 -57.60 -19.63
CA MET A 1 -11.31 -56.83 -19.11
C MET A 1 -10.82 -56.35 -17.77
N ASP A 2 -10.12 -55.23 -17.74
CA ASP A 2 -9.45 -54.78 -16.52
C ASP A 2 -9.70 -53.28 -16.42
N CYS A 3 -10.85 -52.97 -15.81
CA CYS A 3 -11.22 -51.61 -15.43
C CYS A 3 -10.33 -51.19 -14.26
N GLU A 4 -9.38 -50.31 -14.51
CA GLU A 4 -8.55 -49.73 -13.46
C GLU A 4 -9.40 -48.76 -12.63
N VAL A 5 -9.54 -49.07 -11.35
CA VAL A 5 -10.26 -48.26 -10.36
C VAL A 5 -9.45 -46.99 -10.12
N VAL A 6 -9.95 -45.85 -10.59
CA VAL A 6 -9.32 -44.55 -10.33
C VAL A 6 -9.53 -44.19 -8.86
N PHE A 7 -8.46 -44.30 -8.07
CA PHE A 7 -8.46 -43.94 -6.66
C PHE A 7 -8.41 -42.40 -6.53
N PHE A 8 -9.51 -41.77 -6.14
CA PHE A 8 -9.53 -40.33 -5.87
C PHE A 8 -8.92 -40.07 -4.49
N LEU A 9 -7.67 -39.61 -4.46
CA LEU A 9 -7.00 -39.22 -3.21
C LEU A 9 -7.57 -37.88 -2.72
N VAL A 10 -8.53 -37.92 -1.80
CA VAL A 10 -9.02 -36.71 -1.10
C VAL A 10 -7.89 -36.18 -0.20
N ARG A 11 -7.43 -34.95 -0.46
CA ARG A 11 -6.43 -34.26 0.37
C ARG A 11 -7.11 -33.22 1.24
N GLU A 12 -7.09 -33.41 2.55
CA GLU A 12 -7.52 -32.38 3.50
C GLU A 12 -6.48 -31.25 3.58
N LYS A 13 -6.93 -30.00 3.50
CA LYS A 13 -6.09 -28.81 3.66
C LYS A 13 -6.57 -28.03 4.88
N ILE A 14 -5.71 -27.91 5.88
CA ILE A 14 -5.93 -27.00 6.99
C ILE A 14 -5.58 -25.59 6.52
N VAL A 15 -6.53 -24.67 6.58
CA VAL A 15 -6.35 -23.25 6.23
C VAL A 15 -6.32 -22.44 7.53
N LEU A 16 -5.27 -21.65 7.72
CA LEU A 16 -5.16 -20.75 8.87
C LEU A 16 -6.18 -19.60 8.77
N ALA A 17 -6.79 -19.22 9.89
CA ALA A 17 -7.69 -18.08 9.96
C ALA A 17 -6.94 -16.75 9.69
N HIS A 18 -7.55 -15.87 8.88
CA HIS A 18 -7.00 -14.57 8.52
C HIS A 18 -6.97 -13.63 9.75
N ARG A 19 -5.78 -13.16 10.13
CA ARG A 19 -5.54 -12.32 11.33
C ARG A 19 -5.45 -10.81 11.06
N GLY A 20 -5.91 -10.32 9.90
CA GLY A 20 -5.98 -8.89 9.58
C GLY A 20 -4.63 -8.23 9.26
N ILE A 21 -3.52 -8.94 9.38
CA ILE A 21 -2.21 -8.58 8.85
C ILE A 21 -1.87 -9.66 7.82
N ASP A 22 -1.69 -9.28 6.56
CA ASP A 22 -1.27 -10.21 5.53
C ASP A 22 0.16 -10.65 5.83
N TYR A 23 0.34 -11.93 6.16
CA TYR A 23 1.66 -12.52 6.47
C TYR A 23 2.68 -12.37 5.32
N PHE A 24 2.22 -12.08 4.11
CA PHE A 24 3.05 -11.81 2.93
C PHE A 24 3.64 -10.40 2.89
N ASP A 25 3.13 -9.47 3.70
CA ASP A 25 3.68 -8.11 3.79
C ASP A 25 4.96 -8.08 4.62
N VAL A 26 5.26 -9.13 5.38
CA VAL A 26 6.52 -9.26 6.11
C VAL A 26 7.58 -9.89 5.21
N LEU A 27 8.74 -9.23 5.10
CA LEU A 27 9.87 -9.76 4.33
C LEU A 27 10.41 -11.04 5.01
N PRO A 28 10.90 -12.02 4.23
CA PRO A 28 11.58 -13.17 4.79
C PRO A 28 12.85 -12.79 5.54
N GLU A 29 13.37 -13.70 6.37
CA GLU A 29 14.56 -13.48 7.17
C GLU A 29 15.76 -13.05 6.31
N GLY A 30 16.51 -12.06 6.80
CA GLY A 30 17.73 -11.57 6.14
C GLY A 30 17.48 -10.63 4.97
N TRP A 31 16.23 -10.35 4.60
CA TRP A 31 15.88 -9.40 3.56
C TRP A 31 15.63 -7.99 4.12
N LEU A 32 15.97 -7.00 3.31
CA LEU A 32 15.80 -5.58 3.62
C LEU A 32 15.21 -4.87 2.41
N GLU A 33 14.26 -3.97 2.64
CA GLU A 33 13.74 -3.04 1.65
C GLU A 33 14.57 -1.75 1.67
N LEU A 34 15.02 -1.29 0.51
CA LEU A 34 15.83 -0.09 0.31
C LEU A 34 15.26 0.73 -0.84
N THR A 35 15.36 2.04 -0.77
CA THR A 35 15.02 2.93 -1.89
C THR A 35 16.24 3.09 -2.79
N HIS A 36 16.13 2.67 -4.05
CA HIS A 36 17.15 2.92 -5.06
C HIS A 36 17.08 4.38 -5.55
N THR A 37 18.16 4.91 -6.14
CA THR A 37 18.20 6.29 -6.67
C THR A 37 17.10 6.59 -7.69
N SER A 38 16.57 5.56 -8.36
CA SER A 38 15.41 5.68 -9.25
C SER A 38 14.09 5.97 -8.52
N GLY A 39 14.09 6.01 -7.19
CA GLY A 39 12.88 6.13 -6.35
C GLY A 39 12.11 4.82 -6.20
N LEU A 40 12.53 3.74 -6.86
CA LEU A 40 11.88 2.43 -6.77
C LEU A 40 12.41 1.64 -5.56
N PRO A 41 11.56 0.85 -4.90
CA PRO A 41 12.00 -0.07 -3.87
C PRO A 41 12.83 -1.21 -4.48
N VAL A 42 13.93 -1.53 -3.81
CA VAL A 42 14.82 -2.66 -4.12
C VAL A 42 14.99 -3.49 -2.85
N TYR A 43 14.85 -4.79 -2.99
CA TYR A 43 14.99 -5.74 -1.90
C TYR A 43 16.37 -6.38 -1.94
N LEU A 44 17.08 -6.37 -0.83
CA LEU A 44 18.43 -6.87 -0.69
C LEU A 44 18.50 -7.94 0.39
N HIS A 45 19.04 -9.12 0.05
CA HIS A 45 19.39 -10.12 1.05
C HIS A 45 20.78 -9.81 1.65
N LYS A 46 20.83 -9.57 2.95
CA LYS A 46 22.02 -9.04 3.65
C LYS A 46 23.22 -9.98 3.54
N ALA A 47 23.01 -11.29 3.66
CA ALA A 47 24.09 -12.26 3.71
C ALA A 47 24.69 -12.55 2.32
N THR A 48 23.85 -12.70 1.30
CA THR A 48 24.28 -13.10 -0.05
C THR A 48 24.51 -11.93 -1.00
N ARG A 49 24.12 -10.70 -0.61
CA ARG A 49 24.21 -9.49 -1.44
C ARG A 49 23.44 -9.59 -2.77
N VAL A 50 22.43 -10.45 -2.83
CA VAL A 50 21.51 -10.56 -3.98
C VAL A 50 20.42 -9.50 -3.86
N CYS A 51 20.14 -8.80 -4.97
CA CYS A 51 19.06 -7.81 -5.06
C CYS A 51 17.95 -8.24 -6.02
N THR A 52 16.72 -7.77 -5.75
CA THR A 52 15.57 -7.95 -6.63
C THR A 52 14.64 -6.74 -6.54
N PHE A 53 13.90 -6.46 -7.62
CA PHE A 53 12.83 -5.46 -7.64
C PHE A 53 11.48 -6.02 -7.20
N SER A 54 11.28 -7.34 -7.30
CA SER A 54 10.08 -8.00 -6.79
C SER A 54 10.20 -8.26 -5.29
N ARG A 55 9.14 -8.02 -4.52
CA ARG A 55 9.12 -8.29 -3.08
C ARG A 55 9.29 -9.79 -2.84
N PRO A 56 10.37 -10.22 -2.15
CA PRO A 56 10.55 -11.62 -1.81
C PRO A 56 9.52 -12.04 -0.76
N TYR A 57 9.03 -13.27 -0.84
CA TYR A 57 8.06 -13.83 0.12
C TYR A 57 8.38 -15.29 0.41
N PHE A 58 7.92 -15.76 1.57
CA PHE A 58 8.07 -17.14 1.97
C PHE A 58 6.88 -17.97 1.51
N ILE A 59 7.12 -18.96 0.66
CA ILE A 59 6.09 -19.89 0.13
C ILE A 59 5.69 -20.98 1.13
N GLY A 60 6.56 -21.30 2.09
CA GLY A 60 6.36 -22.40 3.03
C GLY A 60 6.34 -23.77 2.33
N PRO A 61 5.55 -24.74 2.84
CA PRO A 61 5.49 -26.11 2.28
C PRO A 61 4.69 -26.20 0.97
N SER A 62 4.31 -25.08 0.36
CA SER A 62 3.52 -25.08 -0.87
C SER A 62 4.38 -25.36 -2.11
N SER A 63 3.74 -25.82 -3.19
CA SER A 63 4.41 -26.08 -4.47
C SER A 63 4.70 -24.78 -5.20
N VAL A 64 5.95 -24.59 -5.65
CA VAL A 64 6.43 -23.42 -6.40
C VAL A 64 5.65 -23.16 -7.70
N ARG A 65 5.04 -24.19 -8.29
CA ARG A 65 4.32 -24.07 -9.58
C ARG A 65 2.83 -23.76 -9.42
N HIS A 66 2.26 -24.00 -8.25
CA HIS A 66 0.80 -24.03 -8.06
C HIS A 66 0.32 -23.24 -6.85
N HIS A 67 1.17 -22.40 -6.25
CA HIS A 67 0.76 -21.53 -5.16
C HIS A 67 0.19 -20.20 -5.69
N SER A 68 -0.70 -19.60 -4.90
CA SER A 68 -1.14 -18.23 -5.15
C SER A 68 -0.03 -17.27 -4.78
N VAL A 69 0.42 -16.47 -5.75
CA VAL A 69 1.45 -15.45 -5.54
C VAL A 69 0.81 -14.19 -4.92
N PRO A 70 1.39 -13.59 -3.88
CA PRO A 70 0.87 -12.35 -3.32
C PRO A 70 1.00 -11.20 -4.32
N GLU A 71 0.00 -10.32 -4.36
CA GLU A 71 -0.05 -9.19 -5.31
C GLU A 71 1.13 -8.23 -5.11
N SER A 72 1.56 -8.02 -3.87
CA SER A 72 2.71 -7.18 -3.50
C SER A 72 4.05 -7.70 -4.05
N ALA A 73 4.16 -9.00 -4.35
CA ALA A 73 5.36 -9.58 -4.96
C ALA A 73 5.38 -9.47 -6.49
N ILE A 74 4.24 -9.18 -7.13
CA ILE A 74 4.14 -9.04 -8.59
C ILE A 74 4.33 -7.55 -8.93
N PRO A 75 5.49 -7.12 -9.47
CA PRO A 75 5.84 -5.70 -9.54
C PRO A 75 4.82 -4.85 -10.30
N CYS A 76 4.34 -5.34 -11.44
CA CYS A 76 3.40 -4.61 -12.29
C CYS A 76 1.99 -4.53 -11.69
N LEU A 77 1.54 -5.55 -10.96
CA LEU A 77 0.25 -5.54 -10.28
C LEU A 77 0.29 -4.60 -9.09
N HIS A 78 1.36 -4.68 -8.29
CA HIS A 78 1.59 -3.76 -7.18
C HIS A 78 1.65 -2.31 -7.67
N GLN A 79 2.41 -2.02 -8.73
CA GLN A 79 2.47 -0.68 -9.31
C GLN A 79 1.09 -0.21 -9.78
N ARG A 80 0.32 -1.06 -10.46
CA ARG A 80 -1.03 -0.71 -10.92
C ARG A 80 -1.97 -0.39 -9.76
N ARG A 81 -1.90 -1.17 -8.68
CA ARG A 81 -2.67 -0.92 -7.45
C ARG A 81 -2.29 0.40 -6.81
N VAL A 82 -1.00 0.67 -6.62
CA VAL A 82 -0.50 1.92 -6.04
C VAL A 82 -0.91 3.13 -6.89
N LEU A 83 -0.79 3.05 -8.22
CA LEU A 83 -1.23 4.12 -9.11
C LEU A 83 -2.73 4.42 -8.97
N LYS A 84 -3.55 3.37 -8.84
CA LYS A 84 -4.99 3.51 -8.62
C LYS A 84 -5.30 4.15 -7.27
N GLU A 85 -4.64 3.72 -6.20
CA GLU A 85 -4.80 4.30 -4.85
C GLU A 85 -4.38 5.78 -4.83
N VAL A 86 -3.27 6.14 -5.49
CA VAL A 86 -2.82 7.54 -5.63
C VAL A 86 -3.84 8.37 -6.40
N GLU A 87 -4.40 7.86 -7.49
CA GLU A 87 -5.42 8.55 -8.27
C GLU A 87 -6.72 8.76 -7.47
N GLU A 88 -7.15 7.76 -6.70
CA GLU A 88 -8.33 7.84 -5.82
C GLU A 88 -8.11 8.83 -4.68
N CYS A 89 -6.93 8.82 -4.04
CA CYS A 89 -6.56 9.81 -3.04
C CYS A 89 -6.51 11.24 -3.62
N ALA A 90 -5.97 11.41 -4.83
CA ALA A 90 -5.93 12.70 -5.50
C ALA A 90 -7.33 13.23 -5.78
N LYS A 91 -8.25 12.38 -6.29
CA LYS A 91 -9.67 12.74 -6.50
C LYS A 91 -10.35 13.12 -5.20
N ALA A 92 -10.22 12.30 -4.15
CA ALA A 92 -10.81 12.58 -2.84
C ALA A 92 -10.30 13.92 -2.24
N SER A 93 -9.01 14.22 -2.41
CA SER A 93 -8.44 15.50 -1.96
C SER A 93 -8.97 16.69 -2.77
N ALA A 94 -9.18 16.53 -4.08
CA ALA A 94 -9.76 17.57 -4.93
C ALA A 94 -11.23 17.82 -4.58
N ASP A 95 -12.02 16.76 -4.34
CA ASP A 95 -13.41 16.85 -3.93
C ASP A 95 -13.55 17.48 -2.53
N ALA A 96 -12.64 17.17 -1.61
CA ALA A 96 -12.59 17.79 -0.29
C ALA A 96 -12.25 19.28 -0.36
N LEU A 97 -11.34 19.69 -1.26
CA LEU A 97 -11.04 21.11 -1.49
C LEU A 97 -12.22 21.84 -2.15
N GLN A 98 -12.88 21.22 -3.13
CA GLN A 98 -14.04 21.81 -3.81
C GLN A 98 -15.20 22.01 -2.82
N SER A 99 -15.49 21.02 -1.98
CA SER A 99 -16.55 21.14 -0.97
C SER A 99 -16.24 22.19 0.11
N ALA A 100 -14.97 22.37 0.49
CA ALA A 100 -14.54 23.46 1.37
C ALA A 100 -14.70 24.85 0.72
N LEU A 101 -14.39 24.96 -0.58
CA LEU A 101 -14.59 26.19 -1.36
C LEU A 101 -16.07 26.53 -1.52
N ASP A 102 -16.92 25.57 -1.85
CA ASP A 102 -18.36 25.78 -2.05
C ASP A 102 -19.07 26.17 -0.75
N THR A 103 -18.60 25.67 0.40
CA THR A 103 -19.09 26.09 1.73
C THR A 103 -18.76 27.55 2.03
N SER A 104 -17.61 28.06 1.54
CA SER A 104 -17.21 29.46 1.73
C SER A 104 -18.02 30.43 0.88
N VAL A 105 -18.53 30.01 -0.29
CA VAL A 105 -19.31 30.86 -1.21
C VAL A 105 -20.71 31.19 -0.66
N ASN A 106 -21.25 30.39 0.27
CA ASN A 106 -22.57 30.63 0.86
C ASN A 106 -22.57 31.51 2.14
N THR A 107 -21.40 32.00 2.58
CA THR A 107 -21.30 32.93 3.73
C THR A 107 -20.81 34.30 3.27
N ASN A 108 -21.73 35.07 2.70
CA ASN A 108 -21.54 36.51 2.61
C ASN A 108 -21.73 37.12 4.01
N GLY A 109 -20.62 37.47 4.67
CA GLY A 109 -20.62 38.34 5.85
C GLY A 109 -19.38 38.21 6.74
N GLU A 110 -18.44 39.16 6.59
CA GLU A 110 -17.44 39.66 7.57
C GLU A 110 -16.52 38.60 8.24
N THR A 111 -15.18 38.59 8.17
CA THR A 111 -14.20 39.63 8.59
C THR A 111 -12.78 39.11 8.27
N ALA A 112 -11.83 40.02 8.04
CA ALA A 112 -10.47 39.82 7.50
C ALA A 112 -9.43 39.08 8.38
N GLU A 113 -9.84 38.34 9.41
CA GLU A 113 -8.93 37.53 10.26
C GLU A 113 -8.91 36.03 9.86
N ASN A 114 -9.79 35.61 8.95
CA ASN A 114 -10.05 34.20 8.66
C ASN A 114 -9.19 33.61 7.52
N ASP A 115 -8.44 34.43 6.79
CA ASP A 115 -7.76 33.99 5.55
C ASP A 115 -6.48 33.21 5.84
N GLU A 116 -5.74 33.58 6.88
CA GLU A 116 -4.51 32.89 7.27
C GLU A 116 -4.80 31.53 7.91
N ASP A 117 -5.89 31.41 8.67
CA ASP A 117 -6.33 30.14 9.24
C ASP A 117 -7.01 29.24 8.20
N LYS A 118 -7.73 29.81 7.23
CA LYS A 118 -8.18 29.08 6.03
C LYS A 118 -7.00 28.55 5.22
N ALA A 119 -5.96 29.35 5.01
CA ALA A 119 -4.74 28.91 4.31
C ALA A 119 -4.02 27.78 5.06
N LYS A 120 -3.94 27.86 6.40
CA LYS A 120 -3.37 26.79 7.25
C LYS A 120 -4.22 25.51 7.21
N LEU A 121 -5.55 25.62 7.22
CA LEU A 121 -6.47 24.49 7.09
C LEU A 121 -6.32 23.81 5.72
N ILE A 122 -6.27 24.59 4.63
CA ILE A 122 -6.05 24.08 3.28
C ILE A 122 -4.69 23.38 3.17
N ALA A 123 -3.63 23.97 3.71
CA ALA A 123 -2.29 23.37 3.71
C ALA A 123 -2.22 22.08 4.56
N THR A 124 -2.96 22.02 5.66
CA THR A 124 -3.05 20.82 6.52
C THR A 124 -3.83 19.69 5.85
N LEU A 125 -4.93 20.03 5.15
CA LEU A 125 -5.73 19.06 4.39
C LEU A 125 -4.98 18.51 3.17
N GLN A 126 -4.13 19.32 2.55
CA GLN A 126 -3.25 18.88 1.45
C GLN A 126 -2.12 17.95 1.91
N ALA A 127 -1.76 17.92 3.20
CA ALA A 127 -0.67 17.10 3.73
C ALA A 127 -0.96 16.55 5.14
N PRO A 128 -1.79 15.50 5.28
CA PRO A 128 -2.31 15.02 6.57
C PRO A 128 -1.26 14.47 7.55
N ASN A 129 -0.03 14.19 7.11
CA ASN A 129 1.04 13.60 7.94
C ASN A 129 2.22 14.55 8.24
N THR A 130 2.14 15.83 7.88
CA THR A 130 3.24 16.78 8.13
C THR A 130 3.03 17.47 9.47
N LYS A 131 3.83 17.13 10.49
CA LYS A 131 3.91 17.90 11.73
C LYS A 131 4.57 19.25 11.45
N VAL A 132 3.78 20.29 11.26
CA VAL A 132 4.28 21.67 11.17
C VAL A 132 4.64 22.12 12.58
N GLN A 133 5.94 22.28 12.85
CA GLN A 133 6.41 22.77 14.14
C GLN A 133 6.19 24.28 14.20
N VAL A 134 5.25 24.72 15.04
CA VAL A 134 4.94 26.14 15.25
C VAL A 134 5.66 26.66 16.49
N GLY A 135 6.53 27.66 16.28
CA GLY A 135 7.11 28.49 17.34
C GLY A 135 8.62 28.35 17.50
N PHE A 136 9.35 29.36 17.02
CA PHE A 136 10.61 29.78 17.64
C PHE A 136 10.27 30.95 18.58
N TYR A 137 10.51 30.75 19.88
CA TYR A 137 10.67 31.84 20.85
C TYR A 137 12.12 31.83 21.31
#